data_AF-A0A7S2XE04-F1
#
_entry.id   AF-A0A7S2XE04-F1
#
_cell.length_a   1.000
_cell.length_b   1.000
_cell.length_c   1.000
_cell.angle_alpha   90.00
_cell.angle_beta   90.00
_cell.angle_gamma   90.00
#
_symmetry.space_group_name_H-M   'P 1'
#
loop_
_entity.id
_entity.type
_entity.pdbx_description
1 polymer ?
#
loop_
_entity_poly.entity_id
_entity_poly.type
_entity_poly.pdbx_seq_one_letter_code
_entity_poly.pdbx_strand_id
1 'polypeptide(L)'
;PTPTCGSPCKSEMGRILVMYDSLTGCTKTMAALIAEGARSLGEHEVKCLSTEEAKPSDVLWADGLAVGTPTNLGGISWKMKKWWDDFAGQHWDKVLPYIIAASLAIIIIIIIYIYIYIY
;
A
#
# COMPACT_ATOMS: atom_id res chain seq x y z
N PRO A 1 -35.47 3.33 0.95
CA PRO A 1 -34.71 3.24 -0.32
C PRO A 1 -33.21 3.12 -0.05
N THR A 2 -32.74 1.89 0.09
CA THR A 2 -31.32 1.55 0.17
C THR A 2 -30.71 1.53 -1.25
N PRO A 3 -29.46 1.96 -1.44
CA PRO A 3 -28.82 1.92 -2.74
C PRO A 3 -28.60 0.47 -3.16
N THR A 4 -29.32 0.03 -4.19
CA THR A 4 -29.15 -1.27 -4.84
C THR A 4 -27.88 -1.22 -5.70
N CYS A 5 -26.74 -1.56 -5.10
CA CYS A 5 -25.50 -1.72 -5.85
C CYS A 5 -25.60 -3.00 -6.70
N GLY A 6 -25.98 -2.83 -7.97
CA GLY A 6 -26.09 -3.88 -8.99
C GLY A 6 -24.75 -4.37 -9.54
N SER A 7 -23.70 -4.41 -8.71
CA SER A 7 -22.47 -5.14 -9.02
C SER A 7 -22.59 -6.52 -8.38
N PRO A 8 -22.15 -7.63 -8.98
CA PRO A 8 -22.03 -8.88 -8.25
C PRO A 8 -21.06 -8.62 -7.10
N CYS A 9 -21.59 -8.46 -5.89
CA CYS A 9 -20.79 -8.38 -4.68
C CYS A 9 -20.15 -9.76 -4.60
N LYS A 10 -18.91 -9.88 -5.10
CA LYS A 10 -18.12 -11.10 -4.99
C LYS A 10 -18.14 -11.45 -3.51
N SER A 11 -18.93 -12.46 -3.15
CA SER A 11 -18.87 -13.14 -1.85
C SER A 11 -17.61 -14.00 -1.77
N GLU A 12 -16.53 -13.53 -2.39
CA GLU A 12 -15.24 -14.19 -2.45
C GLU A 12 -14.50 -13.76 -1.20
N MET A 13 -13.94 -14.72 -0.48
CA MET A 13 -13.16 -14.43 0.69
C MET A 13 -11.97 -13.54 0.32
N GLY A 14 -12.06 -12.24 0.61
CA GLY A 14 -11.00 -11.28 0.33
C GLY A 14 -9.78 -11.54 1.21
N ARG A 15 -8.59 -11.52 0.60
CA ARG A 15 -7.31 -11.66 1.32
C ARG A 15 -6.77 -10.28 1.63
N ILE A 16 -6.67 -9.95 2.90
CA ILE A 16 -6.25 -8.62 3.37
C ILE A 16 -4.93 -8.76 4.11
N LEU A 17 -3.93 -8.00 3.69
CA LEU A 17 -2.68 -7.85 4.40
C LEU A 17 -2.63 -6.50 5.10
N VAL A 18 -2.47 -6.53 6.41
CA VAL A 18 -2.12 -5.37 7.23
C VAL A 18 -0.64 -5.46 7.55
N MET A 19 0.17 -4.63 6.91
CA MET A 19 1.61 -4.57 7.15
C MET A 19 1.94 -3.32 7.98
N TYR A 20 2.77 -3.46 9.01
CA TYR A 20 3.15 -2.29 9.81
C TYR A 20 4.63 -2.25 10.20
N ASP A 21 5.13 -1.04 10.39
CA ASP A 21 6.33 -0.79 11.21
C ASP A 21 5.93 0.04 12.43
N SER A 22 6.62 -0.14 13.55
CA SER A 22 6.29 0.53 14.81
C SER A 22 7.54 0.73 15.67
N LEU A 23 7.72 1.95 16.16
CA LEU A 23 8.82 2.30 17.07
C LEU A 23 8.40 2.18 18.55
N THR A 24 7.29 2.81 18.93
CA THR A 24 6.81 2.89 20.32
C THR A 24 5.60 1.98 20.61
N GLY A 25 5.13 1.23 19.61
CA GLY A 25 3.96 0.36 19.74
C GLY A 25 2.64 0.96 19.24
N CYS A 26 2.52 2.28 19.09
CA CYS A 26 1.28 2.93 18.65
C CYS A 26 0.75 2.39 17.31
N THR A 27 1.62 2.30 16.31
CA THR A 27 1.24 1.82 14.97
C THR A 27 0.89 0.33 15.00
N LYS A 28 1.53 -0.47 15.86
CA LYS A 28 1.20 -1.88 16.06
C LYS A 28 -0.21 -2.04 16.63
N THR A 29 -0.58 -1.25 17.63
CA THR A 29 -1.93 -1.26 18.19
C THR A 29 -2.96 -0.85 17.14
N MET A 30 -2.66 0.16 16.34
CA MET A 30 -3.54 0.59 15.24
C MET A 30 -3.70 -0.51 14.17
N ALA A 31 -2.61 -1.17 13.78
CA ALA A 31 -2.66 -2.29 12.84
C ALA A 31 -3.50 -3.47 13.37
N ALA A 32 -3.42 -3.76 14.67
CA ALA A 32 -4.26 -4.78 15.30
C ALA A 32 -5.75 -4.44 15.22
N LEU A 33 -6.12 -3.18 15.50
CA LEU A 33 -7.52 -2.71 15.38
C LEU A 33 -8.02 -2.73 13.93
N ILE A 34 -7.17 -2.38 12.97
CA ILE A 34 -7.50 -2.47 11.53
C ILE A 34 -7.74 -3.93 11.15
N ALA A 35 -6.88 -4.85 11.60
CA ALA A 35 -7.03 -6.28 11.33
C ALA A 35 -8.31 -6.85 11.97
N GLU A 36 -8.65 -6.42 13.19
CA GLU A 36 -9.90 -6.78 13.85
C GLU A 36 -11.12 -6.27 13.07
N GLY A 37 -11.09 -5.00 12.64
CA GLY A 37 -12.14 -4.41 11.81
C GLY A 37 -12.28 -5.09 10.45
N ALA A 38 -11.17 -5.50 9.83
CA ALA A 38 -11.19 -6.24 8.57
C ALA A 38 -11.79 -7.64 8.74
N ARG A 39 -11.56 -8.30 9.88
CA ARG A 39 -12.14 -9.62 10.21
C ARG A 39 -13.61 -9.56 10.60
N SER A 40 -14.09 -8.42 11.09
CA SER A 40 -15.50 -8.27 11.50
C SER A 40 -16.45 -8.07 10.32
N LEU A 41 -15.90 -7.75 9.14
CA LEU A 41 -16.66 -7.57 7.90
C LEU A 41 -16.53 -8.84 7.04
N GLY A 42 -17.57 -9.67 7.02
CA GLY A 42 -17.63 -10.86 6.16
C GLY A 42 -16.57 -11.93 6.45
N GLU A 43 -16.45 -12.90 5.53
CA GLU A 43 -15.43 -13.95 5.59
C GLU A 43 -14.16 -13.44 4.85
N HIS A 44 -13.25 -12.79 5.56
CA HIS A 44 -11.97 -12.30 5.00
C HIS A 44 -10.77 -12.97 5.67
N GLU A 45 -9.81 -13.43 4.87
CA GLU A 45 -8.54 -13.94 5.39
C GLU A 45 -7.62 -12.74 5.66
N VAL A 46 -7.34 -12.46 6.93
CA VAL A 46 -6.58 -11.26 7.33
C VAL A 46 -5.26 -11.62 8.00
N LYS A 47 -4.16 -11.25 7.36
CA LYS A 47 -2.80 -11.32 7.92
C LYS A 47 -2.41 -9.96 8.47
N CYS A 48 -1.87 -9.93 9.69
CA CYS A 48 -1.27 -8.73 10.29
C CYS A 48 0.19 -9.04 10.60
N LEU A 49 1.11 -8.39 9.90
CA LEU A 49 2.53 -8.70 9.92
C LEU A 49 3.35 -7.43 10.10
N SER A 50 4.45 -7.51 10.86
CA SER A 50 5.44 -6.45 10.89
C SER A 50 6.28 -6.44 9.61
N THR A 51 6.95 -5.32 9.31
CA THR A 51 7.91 -5.22 8.19
C THR A 51 9.07 -6.22 8.29
N GLU A 52 9.40 -6.71 9.48
CA GLU A 52 10.45 -7.72 9.69
C GLU A 52 9.95 -9.15 9.39
N GLU A 53 8.65 -9.39 9.52
CA GLU A 53 8.02 -10.71 9.30
C GLU A 53 7.42 -10.86 7.89
N ALA A 54 7.00 -9.74 7.28
CA ALA A 54 6.33 -9.72 6.00
C ALA A 54 7.27 -10.16 4.86
N LYS A 55 6.78 -11.06 4.00
CA LYS A 55 7.50 -11.53 2.82
C LYS A 55 6.85 -10.99 1.54
N PRO A 56 7.60 -10.88 0.43
CA PRO A 56 7.05 -10.48 -0.87
C PRO A 56 5.83 -11.31 -1.29
N SER A 57 5.81 -12.60 -0.95
CA SER A 57 4.69 -13.51 -1.21
C SER A 57 3.40 -13.09 -0.51
N ASP A 58 3.47 -12.42 0.64
CA ASP A 58 2.26 -11.97 1.36
C ASP A 58 1.60 -10.80 0.63
N VAL A 59 2.38 -9.89 0.05
CA VAL A 59 1.84 -8.80 -0.77
C VAL A 59 1.22 -9.34 -2.06
N LEU A 60 1.85 -10.33 -2.70
CA LEU A 60 1.31 -10.97 -3.90
C LEU A 60 0.07 -11.84 -3.62
N TRP A 61 -0.06 -12.34 -2.40
CA TRP A 61 -1.23 -13.10 -1.95
C TRP A 61 -2.42 -12.19 -1.64
N ALA A 62 -2.18 -10.95 -1.22
CA ALA A 62 -3.23 -10.03 -0.77
C ALA A 62 -4.00 -9.41 -1.94
N ASP A 63 -5.33 -9.40 -1.83
CA ASP A 63 -6.22 -8.64 -2.70
C ASP A 63 -6.41 -7.20 -2.19
N GLY A 64 -6.22 -6.98 -0.88
CA GLY A 64 -6.25 -5.68 -0.23
C GLY A 64 -5.04 -5.47 0.68
N LEU A 65 -4.49 -4.26 0.68
CA LEU A 65 -3.28 -3.93 1.44
C LEU A 65 -3.50 -2.67 2.29
N ALA A 66 -3.26 -2.79 3.59
CA ALA A 66 -3.18 -1.67 4.52
C ALA A 66 -1.74 -1.59 5.05
N VAL A 67 -1.10 -0.42 4.91
CA VAL A 67 0.29 -0.21 5.34
C VAL A 67 0.35 0.89 6.39
N GLY A 68 0.87 0.56 7.57
CA GLY A 68 1.05 1.49 8.69
C GLY A 68 2.53 1.71 9.03
N THR A 69 2.91 2.94 9.36
CA THR A 69 4.27 3.27 9.80
C THR A 69 4.22 4.46 10.75
N PRO A 70 5.14 4.59 11.73
CA PRO A 70 5.33 5.87 12.38
C PRO A 70 5.70 6.95 11.37
N THR A 71 5.24 8.17 11.61
CA THR A 71 5.63 9.35 10.84
C THR A 71 7.03 9.79 11.25
N ASN A 72 8.03 9.42 10.44
CA ASN A 72 9.41 9.81 10.67
C ASN A 72 9.77 10.99 9.76
N LEU A 73 9.98 12.17 10.35
CA LEU A 73 10.32 13.40 9.61
C LEU A 73 9.35 13.73 8.47
N GLY A 74 8.06 13.47 8.68
CA GLY A 74 7.00 13.69 7.66
C GLY A 74 6.89 12.59 6.60
N GLY A 75 7.71 11.54 6.67
CA GLY A 75 7.68 10.39 5.77
C GLY A 75 7.41 9.07 6.47
N ILE A 76 7.50 7.99 5.69
CA ILE A 76 7.47 6.62 6.18
C ILE A 76 8.78 6.27 6.90
N SER A 77 8.76 5.23 7.73
CA SER A 77 9.99 4.75 8.36
C SER A 77 10.97 4.22 7.32
N TRP A 78 12.26 4.30 7.64
CA TRP A 78 13.32 3.78 6.76
C TRP A 78 13.19 2.26 6.55
N LYS A 79 12.74 1.51 7.57
CA LYS A 79 12.51 0.06 7.47
C LYS A 79 11.42 -0.25 6.46
N MET A 80 10.31 0.48 6.53
CA MET A 80 9.21 0.36 5.58
C MET A 80 9.67 0.69 4.17
N LYS A 81 10.40 1.80 3.99
CA LYS A 81 10.94 2.19 2.68
C LYS A 81 11.88 1.13 2.11
N LYS A 82 12.82 0.64 2.93
CA LYS A 82 13.77 -0.40 2.53
C LYS A 82 13.06 -1.68 2.09
N TRP A 83 12.02 -2.11 2.82
CA TRP A 83 11.26 -3.30 2.46
C TRP A 83 10.64 -3.18 1.06
N TRP A 84 10.04 -2.03 0.75
CA TRP A 84 9.47 -1.77 -0.59
C TRP A 84 10.52 -1.65 -1.68
N ASP A 85 11.69 -1.10 -1.36
CA ASP A 85 12.81 -1.03 -2.31
C ASP A 85 13.36 -2.42 -2.65
N ASP A 86 13.56 -3.26 -1.63
CA ASP A 86 14.00 -4.64 -1.80
C ASP A 86 12.94 -5.47 -2.57
N PHE A 87 11.65 -5.25 -2.27
CA PHE A 87 10.54 -5.86 -3.00
C PHE A 87 10.54 -5.46 -4.48
N ALA A 88 10.64 -4.16 -4.76
CA ALA A 88 10.64 -3.62 -6.12
C ALA A 88 11.86 -4.11 -6.90
N GLY A 89 13.04 -4.21 -6.27
CA GLY A 89 14.24 -4.78 -6.88
C GLY A 89 14.05 -6.22 -7.37
N GLN A 90 13.27 -7.02 -6.65
CA GLN A 90 12.95 -8.40 -7.04
C GLN A 90 11.84 -8.52 -8.10
N HIS A 91 11.02 -7.47 -8.24
CA HIS A 91 9.83 -7.45 -9.13
C HIS A 91 9.91 -6.29 -10.12
N TRP A 92 11.12 -5.91 -10.52
CA TRP A 92 11.37 -4.70 -11.29
C TRP A 92 10.62 -4.68 -12.62
N ASP A 93 10.43 -5.85 -13.23
CA ASP A 93 9.63 -6.06 -14.44
C ASP A 93 8.19 -5.55 -14.32
N LYS A 94 7.59 -5.69 -13.13
CA LYS A 94 6.20 -5.27 -12.87
C LYS A 94 6.10 -3.79 -12.49
N VAL A 95 7.11 -3.26 -11.82
CA VAL A 95 7.09 -1.88 -11.28
C VAL A 95 7.56 -0.86 -12.33
N LEU A 96 8.49 -1.25 -13.20
CA LEU A 96 9.14 -0.38 -14.18
C LEU A 96 8.17 0.41 -15.08
N PRO A 97 7.08 -0.18 -15.64
CA PRO A 97 6.16 0.59 -16.49
C PRO A 97 5.51 1.78 -15.78
N TYR A 98 5.16 1.60 -14.50
CA TYR A 98 4.56 2.65 -13.69
C TYR A 98 5.57 3.75 -13.34
N ILE A 99 6.82 3.38 -13.04
CA ILE A 99 7.89 4.34 -12.78
C ILE A 99 8.15 5.18 -14.04
N ILE A 100 8.30 4.55 -15.20
CA ILE A 100 8.52 5.25 -16.48
C ILE A 100 7.37 6.23 -16.76
N ALA A 101 6.12 5.78 -16.59
CA ALA A 101 4.95 6.63 -16.79
C ALA A 101 4.95 7.85 -15.86
N ALA A 102 5.27 7.66 -14.57
CA ALA A 102 5.34 8.74 -13.59
C ALA A 102 6.47 9.74 -13.92
N SER A 103 7.66 9.25 -14.29
CA SER A 103 8.78 10.13 -14.66
C SER A 103 8.51 10.95 -15.91
N LEU A 104 7.90 10.35 -16.95
CA LEU A 104 7.51 11.07 -18.15
C LEU A 104 6.47 12.15 -17.87
N ALA A 105 5.47 11.86 -17.03
CA ALA A 105 4.46 12.84 -16.64
C ALA A 105 5.10 14.05 -15.92
N ILE A 106 6.04 13.83 -15.00
CA ILE A 106 6.77 14.90 -14.31
C ILE A 106 7.57 15.76 -15.31
N ILE A 107 8.27 15.14 -16.26
CA ILE A 107 9.03 15.86 -17.30
C ILE A 107 8.08 16.73 -18.13
N ILE A 108 6.94 16.19 -18.56
CA ILE A 108 5.94 16.94 -19.34
C ILE A 108 5.40 18.13 -18.54
N ILE A 109 5.06 17.93 -17.25
CA ILE A 109 4.59 19.01 -16.37
C ILE A 109 5.64 20.11 -16.22
N ILE A 110 6.91 19.75 -16.04
CA ILE A 110 8.02 20.71 -15.96
C ILE A 110 8.16 21.49 -17.27
N ILE A 111 8.10 20.81 -18.43
CA ILE A 111 8.18 21.47 -19.74
C ILE A 111 7.02 22.45 -19.94
N ILE A 112 5.78 22.04 -19.62
CA ILE A 112 4.60 22.90 -19.71
C ILE A 112 4.74 24.11 -18.79
N TYR A 113 5.18 23.89 -17.54
CA TYR A 113 5.40 24.96 -16.57
C TYR A 113 6.44 25.97 -17.08
N ILE A 114 7.58 25.50 -17.59
CA ILE A 114 8.61 26.35 -18.19
C ILE A 114 8.05 27.14 -19.38
N TYR A 115 7.28 26.49 -20.25
CA TYR A 115 6.69 27.16 -21.41
C TYR A 115 5.76 28.30 -20.99
N ILE A 116 4.83 28.04 -20.05
CA ILE A 116 3.86 29.04 -19.56
C ILE A 116 4.53 30.23 -18.85
N TYR A 117 5.64 29.99 -18.14
CA TYR A 117 6.30 31.03 -17.36
C TYR A 117 7.35 31.83 -18.14
N ILE A 118 7.93 31.24 -19.19
CA ILE A 118 8.97 31.89 -20.01
C ILE A 118 8.40 32.55 -21.27
N TYR A 119 7.33 32.01 -21.86
CA TYR A 119 6.72 32.50 -23.11
C TYR A 119 5.28 32.94 -22.89
#